data_AF-A0AAP0I7W4-F1
#
_entry.id   AF-A0AAP0I7W4-F1
#
_cell.length_a   1.000
_cell.length_b   1.000
_cell.length_c   1.000
_cell.angle_alpha   90.00
_cell.angle_beta   90.00
_cell.angle_gamma   90.00
#
_symmetry.space_group_name_H-M   'P 1'
#
loop_
_entity.id
_entity.type
_entity.pdbx_description
1 polymer ?
#
loop_
_entity_poly.entity_id
_entity_poly.type
_entity_poly.pdbx_seq_one_letter_code
_entity_poly.pdbx_strand_id
1 'polypeptide(L)'
;MRRFLESTAFRKHSYGNPGTSFVRDEYKTLPFPFESVGSLGSEGEPLMLEMKQEASFEVCVGVIKSWSLISTAKEKGVDLLNEGVVKELETAWGGAEVIRTLNYNAFMLVGKVPN
;
A
#
# COMPACT_ATOMS: atom_id res chain seq x y z
N MET A 1 -0.29 -11.08 9.77
CA MET A 1 -0.31 -9.98 8.77
C MET A 1 -0.07 -10.45 7.33
N ARG A 2 0.98 -11.24 7.01
CA ARG A 2 1.20 -11.76 5.64
C ARG A 2 -0.01 -12.53 5.07
N ARG A 3 -0.65 -13.40 5.87
CA ARG A 3 -1.89 -14.12 5.51
C ARG A 3 -3.11 -13.21 5.25
N PHE A 4 -3.16 -12.02 5.85
CA PHE A 4 -4.26 -11.06 5.64
C PHE A 4 -4.14 -10.41 4.26
N LEU A 5 -2.93 -9.98 3.90
CA LEU A 5 -2.59 -9.46 2.56
C LEU A 5 -2.65 -10.53 1.46
N GLU A 6 -2.37 -11.78 1.80
CA GLU A 6 -2.44 -12.93 0.89
C GLU A 6 -3.85 -13.54 0.79
N SER A 7 -4.81 -13.08 1.59
CA SER A 7 -6.17 -13.62 1.57
C SER A 7 -6.82 -13.41 0.21
N THR A 8 -7.69 -14.35 -0.18
CA THR A 8 -8.43 -14.31 -1.45
C THR A 8 -9.26 -13.04 -1.62
N ALA A 9 -9.61 -12.31 -0.56
CA ALA A 9 -10.29 -11.01 -0.66
C ALA A 9 -9.37 -9.89 -1.17
N PHE A 10 -8.07 -9.94 -0.85
CA PHE A 10 -7.07 -8.97 -1.30
C PHE A 10 -6.50 -9.35 -2.69
N ARG A 11 -6.35 -10.65 -2.97
CA ARG A 11 -5.81 -11.15 -4.25
C ARG A 11 -6.84 -11.24 -5.38
N LYS A 12 -8.10 -11.52 -5.05
CA LYS A 12 -9.19 -11.63 -6.04
C LYS A 12 -9.81 -10.25 -6.21
N HIS A 13 -9.14 -9.39 -7.00
CA HIS A 13 -9.60 -8.36 -7.96
C HIS A 13 -11.03 -7.73 -7.90
N SER A 14 -11.88 -7.99 -6.92
CA SER A 14 -13.31 -7.61 -6.95
C SER A 14 -13.57 -6.17 -6.50
N TYR A 15 -12.63 -5.57 -5.75
CA TYR A 15 -12.74 -4.22 -5.20
C TYR A 15 -11.54 -3.32 -5.56
N GLY A 16 -10.52 -3.86 -6.25
CA GLY A 16 -9.35 -3.09 -6.65
C GLY A 16 -9.68 -2.15 -7.80
N ASN A 17 -9.18 -0.91 -7.75
CA ASN A 17 -9.35 0.03 -8.85
C ASN A 17 -8.43 -0.40 -10.02
N PRO A 18 -8.95 -0.69 -11.22
CA PRO A 18 -8.12 -1.06 -12.37
C PRO A 18 -7.09 0.02 -12.76
N GLY A 19 -7.34 1.29 -12.39
CA GLY A 19 -6.40 2.41 -12.61
C GLY A 19 -5.17 2.41 -11.70
N THR A 20 -5.02 1.46 -10.75
CA THR A 20 -3.85 1.38 -9.87
C THR A 20 -2.79 0.37 -10.33
N SER A 21 -2.87 -0.10 -11.59
CA SER A 21 -1.91 -1.05 -12.16
C SER A 21 -0.47 -0.58 -12.05
N PHE A 22 -0.19 0.68 -12.43
CA PHE A 22 1.16 1.24 -12.33
C PHE A 22 1.66 1.32 -10.89
N VAL A 23 0.81 1.68 -9.93
CA VAL A 23 1.18 1.73 -8.50
C VAL A 23 1.47 0.32 -7.98
N ARG A 24 0.67 -0.68 -8.40
CA ARG A 24 0.86 -2.09 -8.01
C ARG A 24 2.14 -2.69 -8.59
N ASP A 25 2.49 -2.28 -9.80
CA ASP A 25 3.74 -2.68 -10.47
C ASP A 25 4.90 -1.74 -10.09
N GLU A 26 4.76 -0.95 -9.02
CA GLU A 26 5.82 -0.11 -8.44
C GLU A 26 6.36 0.95 -9.41
N TYR A 27 5.55 1.34 -10.41
CA TYR A 27 5.86 2.19 -11.55
C TYR A 27 6.82 1.60 -12.60
N LYS A 28 7.19 0.32 -12.50
CA LYS A 28 8.12 -0.34 -13.46
C LYS A 28 7.61 -0.37 -14.89
N THR A 29 6.28 -0.39 -15.05
CA THR A 29 5.61 -0.48 -16.35
C THR A 29 5.03 0.86 -16.81
N LEU A 30 5.23 1.94 -16.04
CA LEU A 30 4.72 3.27 -16.37
C LEU A 30 5.59 3.89 -17.47
N PRO A 31 5.04 4.22 -18.66
CA PRO A 31 5.77 4.97 -19.67
C PRO A 31 6.16 6.34 -19.10
N PHE A 32 7.45 6.66 -19.09
CA PHE A 32 7.97 7.84 -18.41
C PHE A 32 8.92 8.62 -19.34
N PRO A 33 8.38 9.46 -20.25
CA PRO A 33 9.12 10.08 -21.36
C PRO A 33 9.91 11.33 -20.92
N PHE A 34 10.66 11.21 -19.83
CA PHE A 34 11.49 12.28 -19.29
C PHE A 34 12.94 11.81 -19.21
N GLU A 35 13.89 12.74 -19.39
CA GLU A 35 15.31 12.43 -19.28
C GLU A 35 15.65 12.04 -17.84
N SER A 36 16.41 10.94 -17.66
CA SER A 36 16.84 10.47 -16.35
C SER A 36 17.70 11.51 -15.62
N VAL A 37 17.50 11.64 -14.31
CA VAL A 37 18.26 12.55 -13.44
C VAL A 37 19.22 11.75 -12.56
N GLY A 38 20.45 11.52 -13.07
CA GLY A 38 21.54 10.92 -12.31
C GLY A 38 21.22 9.51 -11.79
N SER A 39 21.37 9.30 -10.47
CA SER A 39 21.09 8.04 -9.78
C SER A 39 19.68 7.95 -9.18
N LEU A 40 18.77 8.87 -9.54
CA LEU A 40 17.36 8.79 -9.14
C LEU A 40 16.59 7.83 -10.06
N GLY A 41 15.40 7.41 -9.65
CA GLY A 41 14.62 6.43 -10.41
C GLY A 41 14.23 6.90 -11.80
N SER A 42 14.26 6.00 -12.76
CA SER A 42 14.01 6.25 -14.19
C SER A 42 13.08 5.19 -14.80
N GLU A 43 12.65 5.38 -16.04
CA GLU A 43 11.74 4.45 -16.71
C GLU A 43 12.23 2.98 -16.61
N GLY A 44 11.36 2.08 -16.15
CA GLY A 44 11.69 0.67 -15.92
C GLY A 44 12.41 0.38 -14.59
N GLU A 45 13.15 1.35 -14.05
CA GLU A 45 13.96 1.20 -12.82
C GLU A 45 13.62 2.29 -11.77
N PRO A 46 12.43 2.21 -11.13
CA PRO A 46 12.04 3.11 -10.05
C PRO A 46 12.98 3.00 -8.85
N LEU A 47 13.27 4.13 -8.21
CA LEU A 47 14.04 4.15 -6.96
C LEU A 47 13.12 3.73 -5.81
N MET A 48 13.50 2.65 -5.12
CA MET A 48 12.85 2.22 -3.88
C MET A 48 13.43 2.97 -2.68
N LEU A 49 12.56 3.55 -1.87
CA LEU A 49 12.87 4.25 -0.63
C LEU A 49 12.17 3.53 0.52
N GLU A 50 12.93 3.12 1.53
CA GLU A 50 12.35 2.60 2.77
C GLU A 50 11.98 3.77 3.69
N MET A 51 10.71 3.85 4.06
CA MET A 51 10.20 4.82 5.03
C MET A 51 9.76 4.09 6.30
N LYS A 52 10.10 4.65 7.46
CA LYS A 52 9.77 4.07 8.76
C LYS A 52 8.93 5.04 9.56
N GLN A 53 7.90 4.53 10.21
CA GLN A 53 7.03 5.31 11.08
C GLN A 53 6.67 4.49 12.32
N GLU A 54 6.85 5.06 13.51
CA GLU A 54 6.26 4.50 14.72
C GLU A 54 4.76 4.74 14.73
N ALA A 55 3.99 3.68 15.00
CA ALA A 55 2.54 3.72 14.99
C ALA A 55 1.97 2.89 16.14
N SER A 56 0.88 3.40 16.72
CA SER A 56 -0.02 2.60 17.53
C SER A 56 -0.85 1.67 16.66
N PHE A 57 -1.53 0.70 17.29
CA PHE A 57 -2.48 -0.16 16.59
C PHE A 57 -3.59 0.64 15.91
N GLU A 58 -4.12 1.66 16.60
CA GLU A 58 -5.17 2.53 16.07
C GLU A 58 -4.72 3.26 14.78
N VAL A 59 -3.50 3.80 14.78
CA VAL A 59 -2.92 4.44 13.58
C VAL A 59 -2.80 3.43 12.44
N CYS A 60 -2.30 2.22 12.71
CA CYS A 60 -2.20 1.17 11.69
C CYS A 60 -3.57 0.81 11.10
N VAL A 61 -4.59 0.62 11.94
CA VAL A 61 -5.97 0.33 11.49
C VAL A 61 -6.54 1.51 10.71
N GLY A 62 -6.28 2.75 11.13
CA GLY A 62 -6.68 3.96 10.40
C GLY A 62 -6.10 4.02 8.99
N VAL A 63 -4.82 3.66 8.83
CA VAL A 63 -4.17 3.56 7.52
C VAL A 63 -4.80 2.47 6.65
N ILE A 64 -5.06 1.28 7.20
CA ILE A 64 -5.70 0.20 6.42
C ILE A 64 -7.12 0.62 5.99
N LYS A 65 -7.87 1.30 6.86
CA LYS A 65 -9.22 1.82 6.56
C LYS A 65 -9.24 2.83 5.41
N SER A 66 -8.16 3.58 5.20
CA SER A 66 -8.08 4.58 4.12
C SER A 66 -7.73 3.97 2.76
N TRP A 67 -7.40 2.68 2.70
CA TRP A 67 -7.12 2.01 1.42
C TRP A 67 -8.38 1.96 0.54
N SER A 68 -8.21 2.29 -0.73
CA SER A 68 -9.31 2.32 -1.70
C SER A 68 -10.06 0.99 -1.79
N LEU A 69 -9.36 -0.14 -1.70
CA LEU A 69 -9.98 -1.47 -1.66
C LEU A 69 -11.00 -1.62 -0.51
N ILE A 70 -10.67 -1.09 0.67
CA ILE A 70 -11.52 -1.17 1.86
C ILE A 70 -12.74 -0.27 1.67
N SER A 71 -12.56 0.96 1.19
CA SER A 71 -13.66 1.87 0.88
C SER A 71 -14.61 1.28 -0.17
N THR A 72 -14.08 0.78 -1.29
CA THR A 72 -14.89 0.20 -2.37
C THR A 72 -15.61 -1.08 -1.94
N ALA A 73 -15.02 -1.91 -1.08
CA ALA A 73 -15.72 -3.07 -0.53
C ALA A 73 -16.91 -2.65 0.34
N LYS A 74 -16.70 -1.65 1.18
CA LYS A 74 -17.74 -1.10 2.05
C LYS A 74 -18.89 -0.47 1.27
N GLU A 75 -18.60 0.26 0.19
CA GLU A 75 -19.60 0.80 -0.74
C GLU A 75 -20.44 -0.30 -1.39
N LYS A 76 -19.85 -1.48 -1.64
CA LYS A 76 -20.54 -2.66 -2.17
C LYS A 76 -21.20 -3.52 -1.07
N GLY A 77 -21.31 -3.00 0.16
CA GLY A 77 -21.98 -3.66 1.28
C GLY A 77 -21.16 -4.75 1.97
N VAL A 78 -19.85 -4.84 1.70
CA VAL A 78 -18.95 -5.83 2.30
C VAL A 78 -17.97 -5.16 3.25
N ASP A 79 -18.06 -5.48 4.53
CA ASP A 79 -17.10 -5.01 5.53
C ASP A 79 -15.90 -5.95 5.67
N LEU A 80 -14.81 -5.60 4.98
CA LEU A 80 -13.53 -6.33 5.03
C LEU A 80 -12.79 -6.14 6.36
N LEU A 81 -13.11 -5.11 7.14
CA LEU A 81 -12.52 -4.81 8.45
C LEU A 81 -13.56 -4.90 9.55
N ASN A 82 -14.40 -5.94 9.51
CA ASN A 82 -15.34 -6.23 10.57
C ASN A 82 -14.62 -6.48 11.91
N GLU A 83 -15.38 -6.44 13.01
CA GLU A 83 -14.86 -6.54 14.37
C GLU A 83 -13.97 -7.79 14.60
N GLY A 84 -14.35 -8.93 14.02
CA GLY A 84 -13.57 -10.17 14.13
C GLY A 84 -12.18 -10.02 13.51
N VAL A 85 -12.11 -9.46 12.31
CA VAL A 85 -10.86 -9.19 11.60
C VAL A 85 -10.00 -8.17 12.38
N VAL A 86 -10.60 -7.10 12.90
CA VAL A 86 -9.86 -6.09 13.68
C VAL A 86 -9.28 -6.72 14.96
N LYS A 87 -10.03 -7.58 15.65
CA LYS A 87 -9.56 -8.28 16.84
C LYS A 87 -8.43 -9.27 16.55
N GLU A 88 -8.50 -9.98 15.42
CA GLU A 88 -7.39 -10.83 14.96
C GLU A 88 -6.15 -10.00 14.63
N LEU A 89 -6.33 -8.84 13.99
CA LEU A 89 -5.24 -7.90 13.71
C LEU A 89 -4.61 -7.38 15.00
N GLU A 90 -5.41 -7.01 16.00
CA GLU A 90 -4.92 -6.54 17.31
C GLU A 90 -4.12 -7.64 18.03
N THR A 91 -4.63 -8.87 18.01
CA THR A 91 -3.95 -10.03 18.60
C THR A 91 -2.61 -10.27 17.93
N ALA A 92 -2.57 -10.23 16.60
CA ALA A 92 -1.33 -10.36 15.83
C ALA A 92 -0.39 -9.15 16.01
N TRP A 93 -0.94 -7.98 16.31
CA TRP A 93 -0.20 -6.78 16.69
C TRP A 93 0.39 -6.86 18.10
N GLY A 94 -0.10 -7.77 18.95
CA GLY A 94 0.37 -7.93 20.32
C GLY A 94 -0.34 -7.04 21.34
N GLY A 95 -1.52 -6.53 21.01
CA GLY A 95 -2.34 -5.65 21.85
C GLY A 95 -2.32 -4.18 21.42
N ALA A 96 -3.44 -3.47 21.61
CA ALA A 96 -3.63 -2.10 21.10
C ALA A 96 -2.58 -1.07 21.62
N GLU A 97 -2.07 -1.27 22.83
CA GLU A 97 -1.10 -0.37 23.49
C GLU A 97 0.33 -0.49 22.96
N VAL A 98 0.63 -1.51 22.15
CA VAL A 98 1.98 -1.74 21.63
C VAL A 98 2.25 -0.80 20.47
N ILE A 99 3.33 -0.01 20.57
CA ILE A 99 3.88 0.76 19.45
C ILE A 99 4.75 -0.17 18.60
N ARG A 100 4.59 -0.09 17.27
CA ARG A 100 5.46 -0.79 16.32
C ARG A 100 5.95 0.15 15.23
N THR A 101 7.09 -0.19 14.65
CA THR A 101 7.59 0.45 13.44
C THR A 101 6.89 -0.15 12.22
N LEU A 102 6.12 0.68 11.52
CA LEU A 102 5.62 0.42 10.19
C LEU A 102 6.72 0.74 9.18
N ASN A 103 7.03 -0.22 8.31
CA ASN A 103 7.94 -0.03 7.19
C ASN A 103 7.10 0.10 5.91
N TYR A 104 7.28 1.20 5.19
CA TYR A 104 6.64 1.47 3.91
C TYR A 104 7.70 1.54 2.84
N ASN A 105 7.47 0.85 1.72
CA ASN A 105 8.29 1.01 0.53
C ASN A 105 7.62 2.06 -0.36
N ALA A 106 8.30 3.17 -0.57
CA ALA A 106 7.93 4.16 -1.57
C ALA A 106 8.75 3.94 -2.84
N PHE A 107 8.14 4.20 -4.00
CA PHE A 107 8.78 4.08 -5.31
C PHE A 107 8.71 5.42 -6.00
N MET A 108 9.83 5.86 -6.57
CA MET A 108 9.96 7.19 -7.14
C MET A 108 10.60 7.14 -8.54
N LEU A 109 10.01 7.91 -9.45
CA LEU A 109 10.57 8.25 -10.76
C LEU A 109 10.82 9.75 -10.81
N VAL A 110 11.97 10.17 -11.33
CA VAL A 110 12.35 11.57 -11.48
C VAL A 110 12.92 11.79 -12.86
N GLY A 111 12.39 12.79 -13.56
CA GLY A 111 12.86 13.11 -14.90
C GLY A 111 12.84 14.60 -15.19
N LYS A 112 13.70 15.00 -16.12
CA LYS A 112 13.75 16.36 -16.67
C LYS A 112 13.02 16.37 -18.01
N VAL A 113 12.36 17.49 -18.33
CA VAL A 113 11.79 17.70 -19.67
C VAL A 113 12.92 17.68 -20.70
N PRO A 114 12.81 16.86 -21.76
CA PRO A 114 13.80 16.82 -22.84
C PRO A 114 13.96 18.21 -23.49
N ASN A 115 15.19 18.59 -23.83
CA ASN A 115 15.48 19.85 -24.53
C ASN A 115 15.12 19.77 -26.03
#